data_AF-A0A7W0JSK3-F1
#
_entry.id   AF-A0A7W0JSK3-F1
#
_cell.length_a   1.000
_cell.length_b   1.000
_cell.length_c   1.000
_cell.angle_alpha   90.00
_cell.angle_beta   90.00
_cell.angle_gamma   90.00
#
_symmetry.space_group_name_H-M   'P 1'
#
loop_
_entity.id
_entity.type
_entity.pdbx_description
1 polymer ?
#
loop_
_entity_poly.entity_id
_entity_poly.type
_entity_poly.pdbx_seq_one_letter_code
_entity_poly.pdbx_strand_id
1 'polypeptide(L)'
;MAGELLEVARLSWHGIAGDRRLAFRRLTDKSGFPWLTASKLPHLLLYKPFVLDSNTAELLPTHVCAPDGKEYEIRSDELREEISSRYGSDVELMNLIMASSTKPVFR
;
A
#
# COMPACT_ATOMS: atom_id res chain seq x y z
N MET A 1 1.03 -6.97 0.21
CA MET A 1 0.42 -7.08 1.55
C MET A 1 -0.72 -8.07 1.51
N ALA A 2 -1.26 -8.44 2.67
CA ALA A 2 -2.44 -9.29 2.77
C ALA A 2 -3.61 -8.65 2.00
N GLY A 3 -4.45 -9.49 1.41
CA GLY A 3 -5.71 -9.05 0.84
C GLY A 3 -6.72 -8.68 1.91
N GLU A 4 -7.70 -7.87 1.53
CA GLU A 4 -8.86 -7.51 2.35
C GLU A 4 -10.09 -8.26 1.86
N LEU A 5 -10.90 -8.78 2.79
CA LEU A 5 -12.19 -9.37 2.45
C LEU A 5 -13.24 -8.26 2.36
N LEU A 6 -13.82 -8.10 1.18
CA LEU A 6 -14.88 -7.13 0.93
C LEU A 6 -16.13 -7.88 0.44
N GLU A 7 -17.28 -7.60 1.06
CA GLU A 7 -18.57 -8.10 0.58
C GLU A 7 -18.99 -7.42 -0.73
N VAL A 8 -18.69 -6.13 -0.85
CA VAL A 8 -19.01 -5.29 -2.01
C VAL A 8 -17.82 -4.39 -2.32
N ALA A 9 -17.49 -4.25 -3.60
CA ALA A 9 -16.42 -3.38 -4.08
C ALA A 9 -16.87 -2.52 -5.27
N ARG A 10 -16.40 -1.27 -5.33
CA ARG A 10 -16.62 -0.39 -6.47
C ARG A 10 -15.57 -0.65 -7.55
N LEU A 11 -16.02 -1.03 -8.74
CA LEU A 11 -15.16 -1.25 -9.90
C LEU A 11 -15.09 0.01 -10.78
N SER A 12 -13.88 0.32 -11.26
CA SER A 12 -13.61 1.41 -12.20
C SER A 12 -12.63 0.94 -13.29
N TRP A 13 -12.33 1.80 -14.27
CA TRP A 13 -11.27 1.53 -15.25
C TRP A 13 -9.91 1.21 -14.61
N HIS A 14 -9.62 1.81 -13.45
CA HIS A 14 -8.39 1.59 -12.71
C HIS A 14 -8.43 0.36 -11.79
N GLY A 15 -9.50 -0.45 -11.86
CA GLY A 15 -9.73 -1.59 -10.99
C GLY A 15 -10.61 -1.25 -9.79
N ILE A 16 -10.46 -2.05 -8.73
CA ILE A 16 -11.19 -1.88 -7.47
C ILE A 16 -10.76 -0.56 -6.81
N ALA A 17 -11.73 0.23 -6.34
CA ALA A 17 -11.45 1.47 -5.63
C ALA A 17 -10.54 1.21 -4.41
N GLY A 18 -9.48 2.01 -4.26
CA GLY A 18 -8.49 1.85 -3.18
C GLY A 18 -7.43 0.76 -3.41
N ASP A 19 -7.63 -0.15 -4.37
CA ASP A 19 -6.66 -1.23 -4.60
C ASP A 19 -5.33 -0.70 -5.15
N ARG A 20 -4.23 -1.25 -4.64
CA ARG A 20 -2.83 -0.96 -5.02
C ARG A 20 -2.51 0.53 -5.20
N ARG A 21 -3.02 1.37 -4.29
CA ARG A 21 -2.69 2.81 -4.25
C ARG A 21 -1.36 3.13 -3.60
N LEU A 22 -0.83 2.20 -2.83
CA LEU A 22 0.43 2.30 -2.11
C LEU A 22 1.35 1.14 -2.49
N ALA A 23 2.65 1.42 -2.57
CA ALA A 23 3.66 0.39 -2.72
C ALA A 23 4.99 0.83 -2.12
N PHE A 24 5.73 -0.13 -1.57
CA PHE A 24 7.13 0.09 -1.24
C PHE A 24 7.98 0.03 -2.50
N ARG A 25 8.85 1.02 -2.69
CA ARG A 25 9.91 1.04 -3.68
C ARG A 25 11.24 0.70 -3.01
N ARG A 26 12.09 -0.04 -3.70
CA ARG A 26 13.47 -0.35 -3.30
C ARG A 26 14.37 0.80 -3.74
N LEU A 27 15.02 1.48 -2.79
CA LEU A 27 15.81 2.70 -3.10
C LEU A 27 17.08 2.41 -3.89
N THR A 28 17.64 1.21 -3.75
CA THR A 28 18.84 0.78 -4.48
C THR A 28 18.55 0.39 -5.93
N ASP A 29 17.28 0.18 -6.29
CA ASP A 29 16.89 -0.25 -7.64
C ASP A 29 16.53 0.94 -8.53
N LYS A 30 17.32 1.16 -9.59
CA LYS A 30 17.15 2.23 -10.58
C LYS A 30 16.45 1.77 -11.86
N SER A 31 15.95 0.54 -11.91
CA SER A 31 15.23 0.02 -13.07
C SER A 31 13.84 0.64 -13.21
N GLY A 32 13.17 0.38 -14.33
CA GLY A 32 11.79 0.79 -14.56
C GLY A 32 10.76 0.06 -13.66
N PHE A 33 11.17 -0.92 -12.85
CA PHE A 33 10.29 -1.66 -11.95
C PHE A 33 10.88 -1.77 -10.53
N PRO A 34 10.97 -0.65 -9.80
CA PRO A 34 11.68 -0.60 -8.52
C PRO A 34 10.81 -1.08 -7.34
N TRP A 35 9.62 -1.63 -7.59
CA TRP A 35 8.68 -2.03 -6.55
C TRP A 35 9.15 -3.24 -5.75
N LEU A 36 8.90 -3.23 -4.45
CA LEU A 36 9.03 -4.38 -3.58
C LEU A 36 7.75 -5.22 -3.68
N THR A 37 7.88 -6.43 -4.19
CA THR A 37 6.76 -7.36 -4.38
C THR A 37 6.93 -8.61 -3.50
N ALA A 38 5.85 -9.39 -3.36
CA ALA A 38 5.89 -10.65 -2.61
C ALA A 38 6.89 -11.68 -3.18
N SER A 39 7.23 -11.59 -4.47
CA SER A 39 8.27 -12.44 -5.06
C SER A 39 9.68 -12.12 -4.52
N LYS A 40 9.89 -10.93 -3.95
CA LYS A 40 11.15 -10.50 -3.32
C LYS A 40 11.11 -10.62 -1.80
N LEU A 41 9.97 -10.32 -1.19
CA LEU A 41 9.73 -10.50 0.24
C LEU A 41 8.37 -11.21 0.44
N PRO A 42 8.32 -12.55 0.46
CA PRO A 42 7.06 -13.29 0.60
C PRO A 42 6.32 -12.95 1.90
N HIS A 43 7.07 -12.66 2.97
CA HIS A 43 6.54 -12.26 4.28
C HIS A 43 5.69 -10.98 4.22
N LEU A 44 5.85 -10.15 3.18
CA LEU A 44 5.03 -8.97 2.96
C LEU A 44 3.54 -9.31 2.86
N LEU A 45 3.18 -10.53 2.45
CA LEU A 45 1.79 -11.00 2.36
C LEU A 45 1.10 -11.18 3.73
N LEU A 46 1.86 -11.22 4.82
CA LEU A 46 1.31 -11.40 6.16
C LEU A 46 0.97 -10.07 6.85
N TYR A 47 1.48 -8.94 6.32
CA TYR A 47 1.15 -7.61 6.80
C TYR A 47 -0.25 -7.20 6.35
N LYS A 48 -1.11 -6.83 7.30
CA LYS A 48 -2.52 -6.53 7.08
C LYS A 48 -2.75 -5.02 7.17
N PRO A 49 -3.01 -4.33 6.04
CA PRO A 49 -3.36 -2.92 6.06
C PRO A 49 -4.78 -2.74 6.61
N PHE A 50 -5.02 -1.67 7.36
CA PHE A 50 -6.34 -1.32 7.89
C PHE A 50 -6.51 0.20 8.04
N VAL A 51 -7.76 0.64 8.21
CA VAL A 51 -8.13 2.06 8.42
C VAL A 51 -8.59 2.22 9.86
N LEU A 52 -7.96 3.14 10.59
CA LEU A 52 -8.37 3.47 11.97
C LEU A 52 -9.52 4.49 11.98
N ASP A 53 -9.47 5.50 11.10
CA ASP A 53 -10.48 6.58 11.01
C ASP A 53 -11.16 6.58 9.64
N SER A 54 -12.44 6.21 9.59
CA SER A 54 -13.23 6.07 8.36
C SER A 54 -13.83 7.38 7.84
N ASN A 55 -13.34 8.54 8.31
CA ASN A 55 -13.92 9.85 7.96
C ASN A 55 -13.38 10.41 6.61
N THR A 56 -12.47 9.70 5.95
CA THR A 56 -11.96 10.08 4.63
C THR A 56 -12.76 9.41 3.52
N ALA A 57 -13.11 10.21 2.50
CA ALA A 57 -13.78 9.73 1.28
C ALA A 57 -12.92 8.72 0.47
N GLU A 58 -11.62 8.67 0.75
CA GLU A 58 -10.70 7.69 0.19
C GLU A 58 -10.39 6.60 1.22
N LEU A 59 -10.72 5.36 0.87
CA LEU A 59 -10.43 4.14 1.63
C LEU A 59 -8.94 3.77 1.48
N LEU A 60 -8.04 4.69 1.80
CA LEU A 60 -6.62 4.37 1.88
C LEU A 60 -6.31 3.85 3.28
N PRO A 61 -5.55 2.75 3.40
CA PRO A 61 -5.15 2.26 4.71
C PRO A 61 -4.27 3.30 5.41
N THR A 62 -4.53 3.52 6.70
CA THR A 62 -3.75 4.44 7.53
C THR A 62 -2.75 3.70 8.40
N HIS A 63 -2.98 2.41 8.64
CA HIS A 63 -2.15 1.57 9.50
C HIS A 63 -1.91 0.20 8.88
N VAL A 64 -0.93 -0.51 9.43
CA VAL A 64 -0.59 -1.88 9.06
C VAL A 64 -0.33 -2.69 10.33
N CYS A 65 -1.01 -3.84 10.45
CA CYS A 65 -0.75 -4.83 11.47
C CYS A 65 0.27 -5.84 10.94
N ALA A 66 1.40 -5.99 11.64
CA ALA A 66 2.43 -6.95 11.35
C ALA A 66 2.06 -8.36 11.86
N PRO A 67 2.77 -9.42 11.42
CA PRO A 67 2.39 -10.79 11.75
C PRO A 67 2.58 -11.18 13.22
N ASP A 68 3.37 -10.40 13.96
CA ASP A 68 3.55 -10.49 15.41
C ASP A 68 2.48 -9.71 16.20
N GLY A 69 1.52 -9.09 15.50
CA GLY A 69 0.46 -8.28 16.08
C GLY A 69 0.82 -6.82 16.32
N LYS A 70 2.05 -6.40 16.03
CA LYS A 70 2.44 -4.98 16.19
C LYS A 70 1.79 -4.12 15.11
N GLU A 71 1.23 -2.99 15.53
CA GLU A 71 0.60 -2.03 14.63
C GLU A 71 1.54 -0.86 14.36
N TYR A 72 1.51 -0.39 13.12
CA TYR A 72 2.31 0.73 12.66
C TYR A 72 1.43 1.68 11.86
N GLU A 73 1.64 2.99 11.99
CA GLU A 73 1.12 3.93 11.00
C GLU A 73 1.78 3.63 9.65
N ILE A 74 1.00 3.67 8.57
CA ILE A 74 1.48 3.22 7.26
C ILE A 74 2.65 4.04 6.73
N ARG A 75 2.75 5.32 7.12
CA ARG A 75 3.83 6.24 6.71
C ARG A 75 4.92 6.40 7.78
N SER A 76 4.88 5.59 8.83
CA SER A 76 5.83 5.70 9.94
C SER A 76 7.22 5.21 9.55
N ASP A 77 8.23 5.80 10.19
CA ASP A 77 9.63 5.40 10.01
C ASP A 77 9.87 3.99 10.58
N GLU A 78 9.16 3.61 11.63
CA GLU A 78 9.24 2.28 12.24
C GLU A 78 8.75 1.18 11.29
N LEU A 79 7.67 1.42 10.52
CA LEU A 79 7.23 0.47 9.50
C LEU A 79 8.25 0.37 8.37
N ARG A 80 8.80 1.51 7.94
CA ARG A 80 9.84 1.55 6.91
C ARG A 80 11.07 0.75 7.33
N GLU A 81 11.54 0.94 8.57
CA GLU A 81 12.67 0.21 9.14
C GLU A 81 12.39 -1.28 9.28
N GLU A 82 11.20 -1.65 9.76
CA GLU A 82 10.74 -3.03 9.87
C GLU A 82 10.81 -3.76 8.51
N ILE A 83 10.24 -3.15 7.46
CA ILE A 83 10.26 -3.73 6.12
C ILE A 83 11.67 -3.72 5.52
N SER A 84 12.46 -2.65 5.73
CA SER A 84 13.84 -2.55 5.22
C SER A 84 14.73 -3.61 5.85
N SER A 85 14.61 -3.85 7.16
CA SER A 85 15.34 -4.87 7.91
C SER A 85 15.03 -6.28 7.38
N ARG A 86 13.75 -6.60 7.17
CA ARG A 86 13.34 -7.91 6.62
C ARG A 86 13.72 -8.11 5.16
N TYR A 87 13.75 -7.04 4.37
CA TYR A 87 14.15 -7.11 2.97
C TYR A 87 15.68 -7.12 2.81
N GLY A 88 16.43 -6.49 3.72
CA GLY A 88 17.88 -6.34 3.67
C GLY A 88 18.36 -5.14 2.86
N SER A 89 17.50 -4.17 2.56
CA SER A 89 17.85 -2.91 1.88
C SER A 89 16.78 -1.86 2.11
N ASP A 90 17.14 -0.58 1.97
CA ASP A 90 16.23 0.52 2.21
C ASP A 90 15.04 0.52 1.23
N VAL A 91 13.87 0.77 1.79
CA VAL A 91 12.62 0.92 1.06
C VAL A 91 11.94 2.24 1.38
N GLU A 92 11.05 2.66 0.50
CA GLU A 92 10.30 3.90 0.62
C GLU A 92 8.84 3.66 0.20
N LEU A 93 7.88 4.12 1.00
CA LEU A 93 6.47 4.04 0.65
C LEU A 93 6.11 5.12 -0.38
N MET A 94 5.52 4.70 -1.50
CA MET A 94 5.07 5.57 -2.58
C MET A 94 3.56 5.48 -2.78
N ASN A 95 2.97 6.60 -3.19
CA ASN A 95 1.60 6.64 -3.69
C ASN A 95 1.65 6.39 -5.22
N LEU A 96 0.94 5.38 -5.71
CA LEU A 96 1.03 4.93 -7.10
C LEU A 96 0.15 5.74 -8.07
N ILE A 97 -1.00 6.26 -7.62
CA ILE A 97 -1.92 7.06 -8.46
C ILE A 97 -2.74 8.01 -7.56
N MET A 98 -2.64 9.33 -7.77
CA MET A 98 -3.67 10.30 -7.34
C MET A 98 -4.92 10.08 -8.19
N ALA A 99 -6.05 9.71 -7.60
CA ALA A 99 -7.31 9.78 -8.33
C ALA A 99 -7.62 11.25 -8.59
N SER A 100 -7.35 11.75 -9.80
CA SER A 100 -7.92 13.02 -10.25
C SER A 100 -9.44 12.84 -10.32
N SER A 101 -10.15 13.39 -9.33
CA SER A 101 -11.60 13.62 -9.42
C SER A 101 -11.86 14.79 -10.37
N THR A 102 -11.46 14.66 -11.63
CA THR A 102 -11.91 15.56 -12.69
C THR A 102 -12.67 14.68 -13.67
N LYS A 103 -13.99 14.64 -13.53
CA LYS A 103 -14.87 14.02 -14.51
C LYS A 103 -14.58 14.67 -15.88
N PRO A 104 -14.34 13.92 -16.96
CA PRO A 104 -14.37 14.50 -18.28
C PRO A 104 -15.79 15.01 -18.53
N VAL A 105 -15.95 16.33 -18.64
CA VAL A 105 -17.17 16.93 -19.19
C VAL A 105 -17.11 16.65 -20.69
N PHE A 106 -17.83 15.61 -21.12
CA PHE A 106 -18.13 15.45 -22.54
C PHE A 106 -19.14 16.54 -22.91
N ARG A 107 -18.71 17.47 -23.78
CA ARG A 107 -19.60 18.40 -24.49
C ARG A 107 -19.99 17.79 -25.83
#